data_AF-A0A430EDD2-F1
#
_entry.id   AF-A0A430EDD2-F1
#
_cell.length_a   1.000
_cell.length_b   1.000
_cell.length_c   1.000
_cell.angle_alpha   90.00
_cell.angle_beta   90.00
_cell.angle_gamma   90.00
#
_symmetry.space_group_name_H-M   'P 1'
#
loop_
_entity.id
_entity.type
_entity.pdbx_description
1 polymer ?
#
loop_
_entity_poly.entity_id
_entity_poly.type
_entity_poly.pdbx_seq_one_letter_code
_entity_poly.pdbx_strand_id
1 'polypeptide(L)'
;MYRITLECDGVPASAAEEAARDIAQHLKAHYPHESNVRCSFDGERLRLVAENDHDPEGRNLMDEFSDVISANIEPFDGDIRLISVERVG
;
A
#
# COMPACT_ATOMS: atom_id res chain seq x y z
N MET A 1 3.65 -1.04 -18.22
CA MET A 1 3.67 -0.73 -16.78
C MET A 1 2.43 -1.35 -16.16
N TYR A 2 2.44 -1.63 -14.86
CA TYR A 2 1.36 -2.21 -14.09
C TYR A 2 0.89 -1.17 -13.07
N ARG A 3 -0.41 -0.98 -12.94
CA ARG A 3 -1.02 -0.28 -11.80
C ARG A 3 -1.58 -1.33 -10.86
N ILE A 4 -1.10 -1.34 -9.63
CA ILE A 4 -1.45 -2.32 -8.62
C ILE A 4 -2.26 -1.62 -7.53
N THR A 5 -3.38 -2.23 -7.14
CA THR A 5 -4.19 -1.77 -6.02
C THR A 5 -4.20 -2.83 -4.93
N LEU A 6 -3.81 -2.44 -3.71
CA LEU A 6 -3.86 -3.25 -2.51
C LEU A 6 -4.80 -2.63 -1.47
N GLU A 7 -5.38 -3.47 -0.63
CA GLU A 7 -6.11 -3.03 0.55
C GLU A 7 -5.62 -3.74 1.81
N CYS A 8 -5.63 -3.04 2.94
CA CYS A 8 -5.36 -3.60 4.26
C CYS A 8 -6.52 -3.28 5.22
N ASP A 9 -7.15 -4.33 5.75
CA ASP A 9 -8.22 -4.24 6.74
C ASP A 9 -7.69 -4.47 8.18
N GLY A 10 -8.55 -4.25 9.18
CA GLY A 10 -8.18 -4.39 10.60
C GLY A 10 -7.36 -3.23 11.17
N VAL A 11 -6.95 -2.27 10.32
CA VAL A 11 -6.16 -1.10 10.72
C VAL A 11 -6.92 -0.27 11.75
N PRO A 12 -6.34 0.03 12.93
CA PRO A 12 -6.98 0.87 13.93
C PRO A 12 -7.33 2.25 13.36
N ALA A 13 -8.62 2.61 13.38
CA ALA A 13 -9.10 3.87 12.81
C ALA A 13 -8.42 5.12 13.41
N SER A 14 -7.98 5.05 14.67
CA SER A 14 -7.25 6.13 15.34
C SER A 14 -5.87 6.41 14.75
N ALA A 15 -5.27 5.44 14.04
CA ALA A 15 -3.96 5.56 13.41
C ALA A 15 -4.04 5.65 11.88
N ALA A 16 -5.16 5.22 11.28
CA ALA A 16 -5.23 4.95 9.84
C ALA A 16 -5.03 6.17 8.94
N GLU A 17 -5.54 7.34 9.31
CA GLU A 17 -5.36 8.56 8.49
C GLU A 17 -3.91 9.04 8.44
N GLU A 18 -3.22 9.02 9.58
CA GLU A 18 -1.82 9.41 9.69
C GLU A 18 -0.95 8.36 8.99
N ALA A 19 -1.17 7.08 9.29
CA ALA A 19 -0.47 5.98 8.65
C ALA A 19 -0.62 6.00 7.12
N ALA A 20 -1.79 6.30 6.56
CA ALA A 20 -1.97 6.43 5.12
C ALA A 20 -1.03 7.48 4.50
N ARG A 21 -0.84 8.62 5.17
CA ARG A 21 0.07 9.69 4.71
C ARG A 21 1.52 9.23 4.81
N ASP A 22 1.89 8.64 5.94
CA ASP A 22 3.27 8.23 6.21
C ASP A 22 3.72 7.07 5.33
N ILE A 23 2.86 6.07 5.13
CA ILE A 23 3.09 4.95 4.20
C ILE A 23 3.34 5.48 2.78
N ALA A 24 2.50 6.41 2.31
CA ALA A 24 2.67 6.97 0.97
C ALA A 24 3.97 7.78 0.82
N GLN A 25 4.40 8.49 1.87
CA GLN A 25 5.66 9.23 1.87
C GLN A 25 6.86 8.28 1.93
N HIS A 26 6.79 7.25 2.78
CA HIS A 26 7.83 6.26 2.96
C HIS A 26 8.11 5.51 1.64
N LEU A 27 7.06 5.00 1.00
CA LEU A 27 7.18 4.31 -0.30
C LEU A 27 7.84 5.24 -1.35
N LYS A 28 7.39 6.49 -1.46
CA LYS A 28 7.99 7.47 -2.40
C LYS A 28 9.46 7.78 -2.10
N ALA A 29 9.85 7.78 -0.83
CA ALA A 29 11.20 8.15 -0.41
C ALA A 29 12.20 6.99 -0.52
N HIS A 30 11.73 5.75 -0.31
CA HIS A 30 12.61 4.58 -0.14
C HIS A 30 12.48 3.54 -1.25
N TYR A 31 11.43 3.60 -2.07
CA TYR A 31 11.15 2.62 -3.13
C TYR A 31 11.04 3.34 -4.48
N PRO A 32 12.19 3.75 -5.08
CA PRO A 32 12.21 4.60 -6.27
C PRO A 32 11.68 3.92 -7.55
N HIS A 33 11.50 2.60 -7.52
CA HIS A 33 10.86 1.81 -8.58
C HIS A 33 9.33 1.86 -8.52
N GLU A 34 8.76 2.37 -7.42
CA GLU A 34 7.33 2.62 -7.29
C GLU A 34 6.99 4.06 -7.68
N SER A 35 6.03 4.21 -8.59
CA SER A 35 5.58 5.50 -9.10
C SER A 35 4.09 5.72 -8.87
N ASN A 36 3.62 6.96 -8.98
CA ASN A 36 2.21 7.33 -8.78
C ASN A 36 1.58 6.84 -7.46
N VAL A 37 2.42 6.64 -6.43
CA VAL A 37 2.06 6.11 -5.11
C VAL A 37 1.02 6.99 -4.42
N ARG A 38 -0.10 6.38 -4.03
CA ARG A 38 -1.16 6.98 -3.20
C ARG A 38 -1.65 5.97 -2.19
N CYS A 39 -1.74 6.38 -0.93
CA CYS A 39 -2.40 5.59 0.12
C CYS A 39 -3.48 6.44 0.78
N SER A 40 -4.64 5.84 1.05
CA SER A 40 -5.79 6.51 1.65
C SER A 40 -6.55 5.57 2.57
N PHE A 41 -7.17 6.10 3.62
CA PHE A 41 -8.12 5.39 4.45
C PHE A 41 -9.55 5.77 4.06
N ASP A 42 -10.45 4.80 3.88
CA ASP A 42 -11.85 5.04 3.50
C ASP A 42 -12.84 4.98 4.68
N GLY A 43 -12.32 4.85 5.91
CA GLY A 43 -13.13 4.65 7.12
C GLY A 43 -13.15 3.20 7.59
N GLU A 44 -12.74 2.25 6.74
CA GLU A 44 -12.70 0.82 7.07
C GLU A 44 -11.34 0.20 6.78
N ARG A 45 -10.69 0.58 5.67
CA ARG A 45 -9.44 -0.02 5.22
C ARG A 45 -8.48 0.99 4.61
N LEU A 46 -7.19 0.68 4.70
CA LEU A 46 -6.17 1.36 3.90
C LEU A 46 -6.24 0.84 2.47
N ARG A 47 -6.11 1.72 1.50
CA ARG A 47 -6.00 1.40 0.08
C ARG A 47 -4.73 2.03 -0.48
N LEU A 48 -3.81 1.19 -0.97
CA LEU A 48 -2.59 1.59 -1.65
C LEU A 48 -2.77 1.40 -3.16
N VAL A 49 -2.35 2.41 -3.93
CA VAL A 49 -2.21 2.33 -5.39
C VAL A 49 -0.80 2.78 -5.76
N ALA A 50 -0.09 1.97 -6.52
CA ALA A 50 1.22 2.31 -7.08
C ALA A 50 1.37 1.74 -8.50
N GLU A 51 2.36 2.25 -9.23
CA GLU A 51 2.68 1.82 -10.59
C GLU A 51 4.16 1.45 -10.71
N ASN A 52 4.42 0.28 -11.30
CA ASN A 52 5.77 -0.20 -11.59
C ASN A 52 5.79 -1.05 -12.88
N ASP A 53 6.96 -1.44 -13.38
CA ASP A 53 7.12 -2.20 -14.63
C ASP A 53 7.55 -3.66 -14.44
N HIS A 54 7.71 -4.11 -13.20
CA HIS A 54 8.33 -5.38 -12.85
C HIS A 54 7.46 -6.29 -11.98
N ASP A 55 6.30 -5.84 -11.48
CA ASP A 55 5.43 -6.63 -10.59
C ASP A 55 4.08 -7.00 -11.25
N PRO A 56 4.07 -7.93 -12.22
CA PRO A 56 2.85 -8.33 -12.93
C PRO A 56 1.81 -9.06 -12.04
N GLU A 57 2.20 -9.48 -10.84
CA GLU A 57 1.36 -10.22 -9.91
C GLU A 57 1.01 -9.43 -8.64
N GLY A 58 1.56 -8.22 -8.47
CA GLY A 58 1.33 -7.37 -7.30
C GLY A 58 1.95 -7.90 -6.01
N ARG A 59 2.86 -8.89 -6.08
CA ARG A 59 3.45 -9.54 -4.89
C ARG A 59 4.57 -8.70 -4.29
N ASN A 60 5.39 -8.07 -5.13
CA ASN A 60 6.47 -7.22 -4.65
C ASN A 60 5.91 -6.02 -3.88
N LEU A 61 4.93 -5.32 -4.47
CA LEU A 61 4.29 -4.19 -3.79
C LEU A 61 3.57 -4.63 -2.51
N MET A 62 3.04 -5.85 -2.46
CA MET A 62 2.39 -6.38 -1.26
C MET A 62 3.38 -6.59 -0.11
N ASP A 63 4.55 -7.17 -0.39
CA ASP A 63 5.61 -7.33 0.60
C ASP A 63 6.08 -5.96 1.11
N GLU A 64 6.31 -5.00 0.21
CA GLU A 64 6.72 -3.63 0.57
C GLU A 64 5.64 -2.92 1.40
N PHE A 65 4.37 -3.06 1.05
CA PHE A 65 3.27 -2.46 1.81
C PHE A 65 3.17 -3.06 3.22
N SER A 66 3.35 -4.38 3.35
CA SER A 66 3.39 -5.09 4.63
C SER A 66 4.53 -4.60 5.53
N ASP A 67 5.73 -4.45 4.96
CA ASP A 67 6.90 -3.92 5.68
C ASP A 67 6.64 -2.50 6.19
N VAL A 68 6.09 -1.64 5.34
CA VAL A 68 5.84 -0.24 5.70
C VAL A 68 4.68 -0.12 6.70
N ILE A 69 3.62 -0.94 6.61
CA ILE A 69 2.58 -0.99 7.66
C ILE A 69 3.19 -1.37 9.00
N SER A 70 4.01 -2.43 9.02
CA SER A 70 4.64 -2.94 10.24
C SER A 70 5.59 -1.93 10.89
N ALA A 71 6.18 -1.03 10.09
CA ALA A 71 7.05 0.04 10.57
C ALA A 71 6.28 1.26 11.12
N ASN A 72 5.01 1.45 10.72
CA ASN A 72 4.24 2.67 11.05
C ASN A 72 3.07 2.43 12.02
N ILE A 73 2.60 1.19 12.16
CA ILE A 73 1.41 0.87 12.96
C ILE A 73 1.75 -0.26 13.94
N GLU A 74 1.37 -0.07 15.20
CA GLU A 74 1.45 -1.12 16.23
C GLU A 74 0.72 -2.41 15.79
N PRO A 75 1.14 -3.60 16.21
CA PRO A 75 0.53 -4.86 15.77
C PRO A 75 -0.99 -4.89 15.95
N PHE A 76 -1.71 -5.32 14.90
CA PHE A 76 -3.16 -5.49 14.87
C PHE A 76 -3.54 -6.78 14.13
N ASP A 77 -4.77 -7.25 14.32
CA ASP A 77 -5.32 -8.40 13.60
C ASP A 77 -5.97 -7.90 12.30
N GLY A 78 -5.25 -8.02 11.19
CA GLY A 78 -5.66 -7.54 9.88
C GLY A 78 -5.00 -8.30 8.74
N ASP A 79 -5.49 -8.09 7.52
CA ASP A 79 -5.04 -8.80 6.32
C ASP A 79 -4.77 -7.82 5.17
N ILE A 80 -3.88 -8.20 4.26
CA ILE A 80 -3.57 -7.46 3.03
C ILE A 80 -4.06 -8.25 1.83
N ARG A 81 -4.81 -7.59 0.93
CA ARG A 81 -5.39 -8.21 -0.26
C ARG A 81 -5.01 -7.47 -1.52
N LEU A 82 -4.70 -8.25 -2.56
CA LEU A 82 -4.58 -7.76 -3.91
C LEU A 82 -5.97 -7.53 -4.51
N ILE A 83 -6.26 -6.29 -4.89
CA ILE A 83 -7.55 -5.91 -5.48
C ILE A 83 -7.49 -5.95 -7.00
N SER A 84 -6.43 -5.37 -7.59
CA SER A 84 -6.24 -5.40 -9.03
C SER A 84 -4.77 -5.26 -9.44
N VAL A 85 -4.45 -5.83 -10.60
CA VAL A 85 -3.26 -5.49 -11.39
C VAL A 85 -3.73 -5.15 -12.80
N GLU A 86 -3.52 -3.90 -13.20
CA GLU A 86 -3.94 -3.39 -14.51
C GLU A 86 -2.73 -3.07 -15.36
N ARG A 87 -2.69 -3.52 -16.62
CA ARG A 87 -1.68 -3.05 -17.57
C ARG A 87 -1.99 -1.61 -17.98
N VAL A 88 -1.05 -0.72 -17.74
CA VAL A 88 -1.09 0.69 -18.12
C VAL A 88 0.01 0.97 -19.16
N GLY A 89 -0.37 1.66 -20.22
CA GLY A 89 0.42 1.89 -21.44
C GLY A 89 1.17 3.21 -21.43
#